data_AF-A0A800ME60-F1
#
_entry.id   AF-A0A800ME60-F1
#
_cell.length_a   1.000
_cell.length_b   1.000
_cell.length_c   1.000
_cell.angle_alpha   90.00
_cell.angle_beta   90.00
_cell.angle_gamma   90.00
#
_symmetry.space_group_name_H-M   'P 1'
#
loop_
_entity.id
_entity.type
_entity.pdbx_description
1 polymer ?
#
loop_
_entity_poly.entity_id
_entity_poly.type
_entity_poly.pdbx_seq_one_letter_code
_entity_poly.pdbx_strand_id
1 'polypeptide(L)' 'MLHAEGQPLAEIAKRLEISEQTYHRWRNQYGGMKGPEMKRLKDLERENLRLKRLVADLSLDIRALQDLAEGNF' A
#
# COMPACT_ATOMS: atom_id res chain seq x y z
N MET A 1 -1.24 -6.04 -5.29
CA MET A 1 -1.90 -6.35 -6.58
C MET A 1 -2.80 -7.55 -6.32
N LEU A 2 -4.12 -7.37 -6.26
CA LEU A 2 -5.08 -8.44 -5.98
C LEU A 2 -5.16 -9.40 -7.19
N HIS A 3 -4.11 -10.19 -7.39
CA HIS A 3 -4.21 -11.48 -8.05
C HIS A 3 -4.59 -12.49 -6.98
N ALA A 4 -5.88 -12.57 -6.67
CA ALA A 4 -6.42 -13.83 -6.19
C ALA A 4 -6.62 -14.67 -7.47
N GLU A 5 -5.65 -15.54 -7.73
CA GLU A 5 -5.70 -16.53 -8.80
C GLU A 5 -7.01 -17.32 -8.70
N GLY A 6 -7.86 -17.23 -9.74
CA GLY A 6 -8.91 -18.23 -9.99
C GLY A 6 -10.38 -17.81 -9.88
N GLN A 7 -10.73 -16.58 -9.47
CA GLN A 7 -12.17 -16.20 -9.49
C GLN A 7 -12.65 -15.92 -10.93
N PRO A 8 -13.75 -16.56 -11.39
CA PRO A 8 -14.34 -16.27 -12.69
C PRO A 8 -14.70 -14.78 -12.81
N LEU A 9 -14.43 -14.19 -13.98
CA LEU A 9 -14.74 -12.77 -14.24
C LEU A 9 -16.21 -12.44 -13.97
N ALA A 10 -17.11 -13.38 -14.27
CA ALA A 10 -18.53 -13.28 -13.98
C ALA A 10 -18.85 -13.08 -12.49
N GLU A 11 -18.10 -13.71 -11.58
CA GLU A 11 -18.29 -13.53 -10.13
C GLU A 11 -17.82 -12.15 -9.67
N ILE A 12 -16.73 -11.66 -10.24
CA ILE A 12 -16.20 -10.32 -9.93
C ILE A 12 -17.16 -9.25 -10.44
N ALA A 13 -17.65 -9.41 -11.67
CA ALA A 13 -18.64 -8.54 -12.28
C ALA A 13 -19.94 -8.50 -11.45
N LYS A 14 -20.42 -9.67 -11.01
CA LYS A 14 -21.60 -9.78 -10.14
C LYS A 14 -21.39 -9.16 -8.76
N ARG A 15 -20.24 -9.39 -8.12
CA ARG A 15 -19.92 -8.82 -6.80
C ARG A 15 -19.76 -7.30 -6.84
N LEU A 16 -19.25 -6.78 -7.94
CA LEU A 16 -19.05 -5.35 -8.14
C LEU A 16 -20.28 -4.67 -8.80
N GLU A 17 -21.35 -5.43 -9.08
CA GLU A 17 -22.57 -4.97 -9.76
C GLU A 17 -22.31 -4.25 -11.09
N ILE A 18 -21.27 -4.67 -11.81
CA ILE A 18 -20.88 -4.12 -13.11
C ILE A 18 -20.94 -5.21 -14.19
N SER A 19 -21.13 -4.81 -15.45
CA SER A 19 -21.00 -5.76 -16.56
C SER A 19 -19.53 -6.17 -16.78
N GLU A 20 -19.31 -7.36 -17.33
CA GLU A 20 -17.96 -7.81 -17.71
C GLU A 20 -17.30 -6.86 -18.71
N GLN A 21 -18.07 -6.22 -19.60
CA GLN A 21 -17.55 -5.19 -20.51
C GLN A 21 -17.03 -3.96 -19.75
N THR A 22 -17.71 -3.57 -18.67
CA THR A 22 -17.28 -2.46 -17.80
C THR A 22 -15.99 -2.82 -17.08
N TYR A 23 -15.87 -4.05 -16.59
CA TYR A 23 -14.63 -4.55 -16.01
C TYR A 23 -13.47 -4.55 -17.00
N HIS A 24 -13.68 -5.03 -18.24
CA HIS A 24 -12.66 -4.97 -19.29
C HIS A 24 -12.25 -3.54 -19.64
N ARG A 25 -13.21 -2.61 -19.69
CA ARG A 25 -12.93 -1.19 -19.91
C ARG A 25 -12.07 -0.62 -18.79
N TRP A 26 -12.39 -0.92 -17.54
CA TRP A 26 -11.59 -0.51 -16.39
C TRP A 26 -10.23 -1.20 -16.35
N ARG A 27 -10.12 -2.46 -16.76
CA ARG A 27 -8.84 -3.14 -16.89
C ARG A 27 -7.98 -2.52 -17.99
N ASN A 28 -8.57 -2.08 -19.09
CA ASN A 28 -7.84 -1.40 -20.16
C ASN A 28 -7.46 0.04 -19.77
N GLN A 29 -8.32 0.71 -18.99
CA GLN A 29 -8.14 2.10 -18.56
C GLN A 29 -7.24 2.25 -17.32
N TYR A 30 -7.32 1.30 -16.38
CA TYR A 30 -6.65 1.32 -15.07
C TYR A 30 -5.83 0.05 -14.79
N GLY A 31 -6.15 -1.07 -15.43
CA GLY A 31 -5.39 -2.33 -15.30
C GLY A 31 -4.05 -2.31 -16.06
N GLY A 32 -3.76 -1.24 -16.79
CA GLY A 32 -2.43 -0.87 -17.23
C GLY A 32 -1.88 0.27 -16.38
N MET A 33 -1.49 0.02 -15.13
CA MET A 33 -0.43 0.83 -14.49
C MET A 33 0.82 0.65 -15.36
N LYS A 34 0.95 1.46 -16.41
CA LYS A 34 2.10 1.44 -17.31
C LYS A 34 3.33 1.69 -16.45
N GLY A 35 4.36 0.86 -16.64
CA GLY A 35 5.59 0.73 -15.84
C GLY A 35 6.04 1.92 -14.96
N PRO A 36 6.10 3.18 -15.44
CA PRO A 36 6.49 4.33 -14.61
C PRO A 36 5.64 4.59 -13.36
N GLU A 37 4.31 4.42 -13.41
CA GLU A 37 3.45 4.65 -12.22
C GLU A 37 3.63 3.55 -11.18
N MET A 38 3.80 2.30 -11.63
CA MET A 38 4.09 1.18 -10.74
C MET A 38 5.48 1.30 -10.10
N LYS A 39 6.48 1.81 -10.85
CA LYS A 39 7.80 2.12 -10.32
C LYS A 39 7.70 3.21 -9.24
N ARG A 40 6.99 4.30 -9.52
CA ARG A 40 6.76 5.38 -8.55
C ARG A 40 6.04 4.87 -7.29
N LEU A 41 5.04 4.00 -7.44
CA LEU A 41 4.34 3.40 -6.31
C LEU A 41 5.29 2.56 -5.44
N LYS A 42 6.10 1.68 -6.05
CA LYS A 42 7.11 0.88 -5.33
C LYS A 42 8.19 1.74 -4.65
N ASP A 43 8.58 2.85 -5.28
CA ASP A 43 9.53 3.79 -4.70
C ASP A 43 8.94 4.50 -3.48
N LEU A 44 7.68 4.94 -3.58
CA LEU A 44 6.94 5.53 -2.47
C LEU A 44 6.70 4.54 -1.32
N GLU A 45 6.38 3.29 -1.62
CA GLU A 45 6.22 2.24 -0.59
C GLU A 45 7.53 1.98 0.16
N ARG A 46 8.66 1.92 -0.56
CA ARG A 46 9.99 1.77 0.05
C ARG A 46 10.35 2.96 0.93
N GLU A 47 10.12 4.17 0.45
CA GLU A 47 10.41 5.37 1.23
C GLU A 47 9.51 5.49 2.46
N ASN A 48 8.22 5.15 2.33
CA ASN A 48 7.29 5.12 3.47
C ASN A 48 7.76 4.13 4.55
N LEU A 49 8.24 2.94 4.14
CA LEU A 49 8.80 1.97 5.08
C LEU A 49 10.05 2.51 5.77
N ARG A 50 10.96 3.16 5.04
CA ARG A 50 12.17 3.78 5.58
C ARG A 50 11.83 4.86 6.61
N LEU A 51 10.89 5.74 6.27
CA LEU A 51 10.45 6.82 7.15
C LEU A 51 9.77 6.30 8.41
N LYS A 52 8.92 5.27 8.30
CA LYS A 52 8.29 4.65 9.47
C LYS A 52 9.30 4.06 10.44
N ARG A 53 10.35 3.43 9.94
CA ARG A 53 11.45 2.92 10.79
C ARG A 53 12.17 4.05 11.51
N LEU A 54 12.57 5.08 10.77
CA LEU A 54 13.23 6.25 11.35
C LEU A 54 12.38 6.93 12.44
N VAL A 55 11.08 7.06 12.20
CA VAL A 55 10.15 7.63 13.20
C VAL A 55 10.05 6.73 14.43
N ALA A 56 9.99 5.41 14.27
CA ALA A 56 9.96 4.49 15.39
C ALA A 56 11.25 4.58 16.22
N ASP A 57 12.41 4.57 15.57
CA ASP A 57 13.71 4.69 16.23
C ASP A 57 13.82 6.02 17.00
N LEU A 58 13.49 7.14 16.35
CA LEU A 58 13.49 8.46 16.99
C LEU A 58 12.49 8.54 18.16
N SER A 59 11.33 7.88 18.04
CA SER A 59 10.34 7.86 19.12
C SER A 59 10.85 7.09 20.33
N LEU A 60 11.62 6.01 20.11
CA LEU A 60 12.27 5.27 21.18
C LEU A 60 13.37 6.10 21.85
N ASP A 61 14.20 6.77 21.07
CA ASP A 61 15.25 7.65 21.59
C ASP A 61 14.66 8.80 22.42
N ILE A 62 13.61 9.45 21.91
CA ILE A 62 12.89 10.51 22.63
C ILE A 62 12.35 9.99 23.96
N ARG A 63 11.72 8.80 23.96
CA ARG A 63 11.19 8.20 25.19
C ARG A 63 12.31 7.89 26.18
N ALA A 64 13.42 7.29 25.73
CA ALA A 64 14.56 7.02 26.60
C ALA A 64 15.14 8.32 27.19
N LEU A 65 15.24 9.39 26.41
CA LEU A 65 15.68 10.70 26.89
C LEU A 65 14.70 11.34 27.87
N GLN A 66 13.40 11.14 27.68
CA GLN A 66 12.37 11.59 28.62
C GLN A 66 12.45 10.82 29.94
N ASP A 67 12.60 9.50 29.91
CA ASP A 67 12.77 8.68 31.11
C ASP A 67 14.04 9.10 31.89
N LEU A 68 15.14 9.40 31.16
CA LEU A 68 16.38 10.04 31.69
C LEU A 68 16.15 11.41 32.31
N ALA A 69 15.34 12.26 31.70
CA ALA A 69 15.04 13.58 32.24
C ALA A 69 14.13 13.52 33.47
N GLU A 70 13.23 12.54 33.54
CA GLU A 70 12.28 12.35 34.63
C GLU A 70 12.87 11.59 35.82
N GLY A 71 14.06 11.01 35.69
CA GLY A 71 14.74 10.31 36.79
C GLY A 71 14.23 8.90 37.04
N ASN A 72 13.54 8.30 36.06
CA ASN A 72 12.96 6.96 36.17
C ASN A 72 14.03 5.88 35.85
N PHE A 73 14.93 5.58 36.79
CA PHE A 73 15.90 4.45 36.75
C PHE A 73 15.87 3.65 38.03
#